data_AF-A0A075GF46-F1
#
_entry.id   AF-A0A075GF46-F1
#
_cell.length_a   1.000
_cell.length_b   1.000
_cell.length_c   1.000
_cell.angle_alpha   90.00
_cell.angle_beta   90.00
_cell.angle_gamma   90.00
#
_symmetry.space_group_name_H-M   'P 1'
#
loop_
_entity.id
_entity.type
_entity.pdbx_description
1 polymer ?
#
loop_
_entity_poly.entity_id
_entity_poly.type
_entity_poly.pdbx_seq_one_letter_code
_entity_poly.pdbx_strand_id
1 'polypeptide(L)'
;MASKKGISITAAILVGVVAASFLVYLIPEDTTMKFVVSDFEKHLDEIKEKKLLLENSIQDSFENLMDKKLDPAEYTEIAELSSSQVNSLVIELATSGATEEWSDSYVAAIQSLKKLNEQIAETIIVANMLYTNADSGDIDKILEKINQLKEESLNLVKKSDSLRP
;
A
#
# COMPACT_ATOMS: atom_id res chain seq x y z
N MET A 1 33.16 -17.09 8.95
CA MET A 1 32.03 -17.41 9.85
C MET A 1 31.08 -16.24 9.85
N ALA A 2 29.97 -16.34 9.14
CA ALA A 2 28.93 -15.32 9.19
C ALA A 2 28.25 -15.39 10.58
N SER A 3 28.39 -14.32 11.36
CA SER A 3 27.68 -14.15 12.63
C SER A 3 26.16 -14.28 12.38
N LYS A 4 25.42 -14.98 13.26
CA LYS A 4 23.96 -15.09 13.16
C LYS A 4 23.28 -13.71 13.01
N LYS A 5 23.87 -12.66 13.59
CA LYS A 5 23.42 -11.28 13.49
C LYS A 5 23.62 -10.67 12.09
N GLY A 6 24.64 -11.13 11.35
CA GLY A 6 24.90 -10.65 9.98
C GLY A 6 23.96 -11.26 8.94
N ILE A 7 23.50 -12.49 9.16
CA ILE A 7 22.57 -13.19 8.26
C ILE A 7 21.17 -12.56 8.35
N SER A 8 20.68 -12.26 9.55
CA SER A 8 19.37 -11.62 9.75
C SER A 8 19.32 -10.20 9.16
N ILE A 9 20.37 -9.39 9.36
CA ILE A 9 20.47 -8.05 8.75
C ILE A 9 20.49 -8.13 7.22
N THR A 10 21.22 -9.09 6.65
CA THR A 10 21.32 -9.23 5.19
C THR A 10 20.00 -9.71 4.58
N ALA A 11 19.27 -10.61 5.25
CA ALA A 11 17.95 -11.06 4.81
C ALA A 11 16.89 -9.95 4.90
N ALA A 12 16.90 -9.15 5.98
CA ALA A 12 16.01 -8.00 6.12
C ALA A 12 16.26 -6.92 5.05
N ILE A 13 17.52 -6.64 4.72
CA ILE A 13 17.88 -5.70 3.64
C ILE A 13 17.45 -6.22 2.27
N LEU A 14 17.67 -7.52 1.98
CA LEU A 14 17.26 -8.12 0.71
C LEU A 14 15.74 -8.06 0.50
N VAL A 15 14.95 -8.33 1.54
CA VAL A 15 13.48 -8.25 1.47
C VAL A 15 13.00 -6.79 1.35
N GLY A 16 13.66 -5.85 2.05
CA GLY A 16 13.37 -4.40 1.91
C GLY A 16 13.67 -3.83 0.51
N VAL A 17 14.69 -4.32 -0.18
CA VAL A 17 15.04 -3.90 -1.55
C VAL A 17 14.02 -4.40 -2.59
N VAL A 18 13.47 -5.59 -2.39
CA VAL A 18 12.43 -6.14 -3.29
C VAL A 18 11.14 -5.33 -3.18
N ALA A 19 10.72 -4.95 -1.95
CA ALA A 19 9.54 -4.11 -1.73
C ALA A 19 9.67 -2.70 -2.35
N ALA A 20 10.84 -2.06 -2.21
CA ALA A 20 11.09 -0.74 -2.81
C ALA A 20 11.01 -0.75 -4.35
N SER A 21 11.32 -1.90 -4.97
CA SER A 21 11.34 -2.05 -6.43
C SER A 21 9.94 -1.97 -7.06
N PHE A 22 8.88 -2.31 -6.31
CA PHE A 22 7.49 -2.18 -6.79
C PHE A 22 7.02 -0.72 -6.92
N LEU A 23 7.65 0.23 -6.21
CA LEU A 23 7.23 1.64 -6.23
C LEU A 23 7.76 2.43 -7.43
N VAL A 24 8.78 1.92 -8.13
CA VAL A 24 9.48 2.65 -9.21
C VAL A 24 8.63 2.70 -10.50
N TYR A 25 7.61 1.85 -10.67
CA TYR A 25 6.86 1.70 -11.91
C TYR A 25 5.50 2.45 -11.97
N LEU A 26 5.28 3.45 -11.11
CA LEU A 26 3.92 3.94 -10.80
C LEU A 26 3.44 5.19 -11.54
N ILE A 27 4.10 5.63 -12.61
CA ILE A 27 3.55 6.65 -13.51
C ILE A 27 3.75 6.15 -14.94
N PRO A 28 2.68 5.85 -15.69
CA PRO A 28 2.85 5.45 -17.08
C PRO A 28 3.38 6.65 -17.88
N GLU A 29 4.49 6.46 -18.59
CA GLU A 29 5.16 7.52 -19.37
C GLU A 29 4.29 8.12 -20.48
N ASP A 30 3.22 7.43 -20.89
CA ASP A 30 2.29 7.94 -21.88
C ASP A 30 0.88 7.36 -21.64
N THR A 31 -0.09 8.22 -21.33
CA THR A 31 -1.50 7.85 -21.11
C THR A 31 -2.40 8.68 -22.00
N THR A 32 -2.43 8.31 -23.27
CA THR A 32 -3.39 8.84 -24.26
C THR A 32 -4.85 8.44 -23.97
N MET A 33 -5.12 7.59 -22.96
CA MET A 33 -6.46 7.34 -22.43
C MET A 33 -6.76 8.29 -21.27
N LYS A 34 -7.53 9.35 -21.54
CA LYS A 34 -8.15 10.19 -20.50
C LYS A 34 -9.49 9.57 -20.10
N PHE A 35 -9.63 9.15 -18.85
CA PHE A 35 -10.97 8.90 -18.30
C PHE A 35 -11.68 10.25 -18.25
N VAL A 36 -12.77 10.43 -19.00
CA VAL A 36 -13.53 11.68 -18.96
C VAL A 36 -14.41 11.64 -17.73
N VAL A 37 -13.91 12.19 -16.62
CA VAL A 37 -14.67 12.38 -15.39
C VAL A 37 -15.36 13.74 -15.45
N SER A 38 -16.68 13.76 -15.36
CA SER A 38 -17.47 14.99 -15.31
C SER A 38 -17.80 15.43 -13.88
N ASP A 39 -17.73 14.50 -12.93
CA ASP A 39 -18.02 14.71 -11.50
C ASP A 39 -16.82 14.22 -10.68
N PHE A 40 -15.89 15.14 -10.43
CA PHE A 40 -14.64 14.85 -9.72
C PHE A 40 -14.86 14.57 -8.24
N GLU A 41 -15.88 15.16 -7.63
CA GLU A 41 -16.23 14.90 -6.24
C GLU A 41 -16.68 13.44 -6.07
N LYS A 42 -17.68 13.03 -6.85
CA LYS A 42 -18.21 11.67 -6.81
C LYS A 42 -17.14 10.64 -7.17
N HIS A 43 -16.33 10.92 -8.19
CA HIS A 43 -15.24 10.03 -8.58
C HIS A 43 -14.22 9.85 -7.44
N LEU A 44 -13.83 10.93 -6.77
CA LEU A 44 -12.91 10.85 -5.64
C LEU A 44 -13.52 10.08 -4.45
N ASP A 45 -14.81 10.27 -4.17
CA ASP A 45 -15.54 9.53 -3.13
C ASP A 45 -15.60 8.02 -3.44
N GLU A 46 -15.89 7.64 -4.68
CA GLU A 46 -15.87 6.25 -5.13
C GLU A 46 -14.48 5.61 -4.94
N ILE A 47 -13.40 6.34 -5.26
CA ILE A 47 -12.03 5.84 -5.04
C ILE A 47 -11.76 5.65 -3.54
N LYS A 48 -12.26 6.56 -2.68
CA LYS A 48 -12.11 6.46 -1.22
C LYS A 48 -12.87 5.26 -0.65
N GLU A 49 -14.07 4.99 -1.14
CA GLU A 49 -14.85 3.80 -0.77
C GLU A 49 -14.13 2.50 -1.17
N LYS A 50 -13.64 2.42 -2.42
CA LYS A 50 -12.83 1.29 -2.91
C LYS A 50 -11.57 1.10 -2.06
N LYS A 51 -10.86 2.18 -1.72
CA LYS A 51 -9.69 2.15 -0.83
C LYS A 51 -10.06 1.58 0.54
N LEU A 52 -11.13 2.06 1.17
CA LEU A 52 -11.56 1.58 2.49
C LEU A 52 -11.90 0.09 2.48
N LEU A 53 -12.59 -0.37 1.43
CA LEU A 53 -12.88 -1.79 1.25
C LEU A 53 -11.59 -2.63 1.16
N LEU A 54 -10.61 -2.18 0.39
CA LEU A 54 -9.31 -2.84 0.28
C LEU A 54 -8.57 -2.85 1.62
N GLU A 55 -8.53 -1.72 2.33
CA GLU A 55 -7.90 -1.60 3.64
C GLU A 55 -8.45 -2.61 4.64
N ASN A 56 -9.78 -2.73 4.72
CA ASN A 56 -10.44 -3.69 5.60
C ASN A 56 -10.12 -5.13 5.18
N SER A 57 -10.19 -5.44 3.88
CA SER A 57 -9.88 -6.78 3.38
C SER A 57 -8.43 -7.20 3.67
N ILE A 58 -7.47 -6.28 3.52
CA ILE A 58 -6.06 -6.52 3.82
C ILE A 58 -5.86 -6.70 5.32
N GLN A 59 -6.50 -5.84 6.13
CA GLN A 59 -6.42 -5.91 7.59
C GLN A 59 -6.95 -7.24 8.11
N ASP A 60 -8.15 -7.65 7.68
CA ASP A 60 -8.76 -8.92 8.09
C ASP A 60 -7.88 -10.12 7.71
N SER A 61 -7.32 -10.10 6.49
CA SER A 61 -6.41 -11.15 6.01
C SER A 61 -5.11 -11.18 6.81
N PHE A 62 -4.57 -10.00 7.16
CA PHE A 62 -3.35 -9.89 7.94
C PHE A 62 -3.55 -10.33 9.39
N GLU A 63 -4.69 -10.01 10.01
CA GLU A 63 -5.07 -10.53 11.32
C GLU A 63 -5.16 -12.06 11.32
N ASN A 64 -5.77 -12.64 10.28
CA ASN A 64 -5.82 -14.10 10.13
C ASN A 64 -4.42 -14.73 9.96
N LEU A 65 -3.49 -14.07 9.27
CA LEU A 65 -2.09 -14.49 9.19
C LEU A 65 -1.43 -14.47 10.59
N MET A 66 -1.59 -13.37 11.33
CA MET A 66 -1.00 -13.21 12.66
C MET A 66 -1.56 -14.23 13.67
N ASP A 67 -2.85 -14.56 13.53
CA ASP A 67 -3.54 -15.60 14.30
C ASP A 67 -3.21 -17.04 13.83
N LYS A 68 -2.37 -17.20 12.80
CA LYS A 68 -2.02 -18.49 12.18
C LYS A 68 -3.22 -19.25 11.59
N LYS A 69 -4.27 -18.52 11.22
CA LYS A 69 -5.47 -19.03 10.54
C LYS A 69 -5.32 -18.98 9.00
N LEU A 70 -4.36 -18.22 8.51
CA LEU A 70 -4.02 -18.06 7.09
C LEU A 70 -2.55 -18.41 6.88
N ASP A 71 -2.25 -19.19 5.84
CA ASP A 71 -0.88 -19.54 5.50
C ASP A 71 -0.10 -18.31 4.98
N PRO A 72 1.19 -18.12 5.34
CA PRO A 72 1.97 -17.00 4.85
C PRO A 72 2.07 -16.87 3.31
N ALA A 73 2.11 -17.98 2.58
CA ALA A 73 2.14 -17.94 1.12
C ALA A 73 0.78 -17.52 0.56
N GLU A 74 -0.31 -18.06 1.10
CA GLU A 74 -1.68 -17.66 0.75
C GLU A 74 -1.94 -16.18 1.03
N TYR A 75 -1.47 -15.67 2.18
CA TYR A 75 -1.52 -14.24 2.49
C TYR A 75 -0.75 -13.40 1.46
N THR A 76 0.44 -13.85 1.06
CA THR A 76 1.27 -13.13 0.10
C THR A 76 0.56 -12.96 -1.24
N GLU A 77 -0.10 -14.01 -1.74
CA GLU A 77 -0.91 -13.92 -2.97
C GLU A 77 -2.07 -12.91 -2.85
N ILE A 78 -2.78 -12.91 -1.72
CA ILE A 78 -3.86 -11.94 -1.43
C ILE A 78 -3.32 -10.51 -1.38
N ALA A 79 -2.17 -10.30 -0.71
CA ALA A 79 -1.53 -9.01 -0.57
C ALA A 79 -1.04 -8.46 -1.92
N GLU A 80 -0.44 -9.30 -2.77
CA GLU A 80 0.00 -8.93 -4.12
C GLU A 80 -1.18 -8.55 -5.02
N LEU A 81 -2.27 -9.31 -4.98
CA LEU A 81 -3.50 -8.97 -5.70
C LEU A 81 -4.06 -7.62 -5.23
N SER A 82 -4.08 -7.40 -3.92
CA SER A 82 -4.55 -6.14 -3.33
C SER A 82 -3.69 -4.95 -3.77
N SER A 83 -2.37 -5.11 -3.82
CA SER A 83 -1.44 -4.09 -4.33
C SER A 83 -1.71 -3.75 -5.81
N SER A 84 -2.03 -4.75 -6.64
CA SER A 84 -2.45 -4.54 -8.02
C SER A 84 -3.74 -3.72 -8.13
N GLN A 85 -4.71 -3.99 -7.25
CA GLN A 85 -5.96 -3.21 -7.19
C GLN A 85 -5.70 -1.77 -6.76
N VAL A 86 -4.87 -1.54 -5.74
CA VAL A 86 -4.46 -0.19 -5.32
C VAL A 86 -3.76 0.56 -6.46
N ASN A 87 -2.87 -0.11 -7.21
CA ASN A 87 -2.22 0.48 -8.39
C ASN A 87 -3.22 0.88 -9.47
N SER A 88 -4.27 0.08 -9.68
CA SER A 88 -5.34 0.41 -10.62
C SER A 88 -6.06 1.71 -10.21
N LEU A 89 -6.34 1.90 -8.92
CA LEU A 89 -6.94 3.14 -8.40
C LEU A 89 -6.00 4.35 -8.55
N VAL A 90 -4.70 4.16 -8.37
CA VAL A 90 -3.69 5.21 -8.60
C VAL A 90 -3.71 5.66 -10.06
N ILE A 91 -3.75 4.72 -11.00
CA ILE A 91 -3.81 5.00 -12.44
C ILE A 91 -5.13 5.70 -12.79
N GLU A 92 -6.27 5.22 -12.26
CA GLU A 92 -7.59 5.81 -12.46
C GLU A 92 -7.60 7.29 -12.05
N LEU A 93 -7.08 7.63 -10.85
CA LEU A 93 -6.93 9.02 -10.42
C LEU A 93 -5.95 9.81 -11.29
N ALA A 94 -4.77 9.26 -11.58
CA ALA A 94 -3.72 9.96 -12.32
C ALA A 94 -4.10 10.28 -13.78
N THR A 95 -5.00 9.50 -14.37
CA THR A 95 -5.42 9.62 -15.78
C THR A 95 -6.85 10.18 -15.94
N SER A 96 -7.48 10.57 -14.83
CA SER A 96 -8.85 11.13 -14.77
C SER A 96 -9.03 12.50 -15.42
N GLY A 97 -7.94 13.19 -15.76
CA GLY A 97 -8.00 14.55 -16.30
C GLY A 97 -8.57 15.57 -15.30
N ALA A 98 -8.31 15.39 -14.00
CA ALA A 98 -8.67 16.35 -12.95
C ALA A 98 -8.31 17.79 -13.35
N THR A 99 -9.23 18.73 -13.10
CA THR A 99 -8.97 20.15 -13.34
C THR A 99 -7.95 20.68 -12.34
N GLU A 100 -7.41 21.88 -12.61
CA GLU A 100 -6.47 22.56 -11.72
C GLU A 100 -7.02 22.70 -10.29
N GLU A 101 -8.31 23.01 -10.16
CA GLU A 101 -9.01 23.15 -8.87
C GLU A 101 -9.02 21.85 -8.06
N TRP A 102 -9.14 20.68 -8.72
CA TRP A 102 -9.18 19.37 -8.05
C TRP A 102 -7.81 18.70 -7.90
N SER A 103 -6.78 19.23 -8.57
CA SER A 103 -5.46 18.61 -8.69
C SER A 103 -4.84 18.28 -7.32
N ASP A 104 -4.84 19.22 -6.39
CA ASP A 104 -4.23 19.03 -5.07
C ASP A 104 -4.95 17.97 -4.23
N SER A 105 -6.28 17.92 -4.31
CA SER A 105 -7.10 16.89 -3.67
C SER A 105 -6.80 15.49 -4.22
N TYR A 106 -6.66 15.37 -5.54
CA TYR A 106 -6.34 14.12 -6.23
C TYR A 106 -4.90 13.67 -5.94
N VAL A 107 -3.94 14.59 -5.92
CA VAL A 107 -2.55 14.29 -5.55
C VAL A 107 -2.48 13.73 -4.13
N ALA A 108 -3.18 14.34 -3.17
CA ALA A 108 -3.24 13.82 -1.81
C ALA A 108 -3.89 12.43 -1.72
N ALA A 109 -4.94 12.18 -2.51
CA ALA A 109 -5.57 10.86 -2.59
C ALA A 109 -4.63 9.79 -3.19
N ILE A 110 -3.93 10.10 -4.28
CA ILE A 110 -2.91 9.24 -4.88
C ILE A 110 -1.81 8.91 -3.86
N GLN A 111 -1.35 9.91 -3.10
CA GLN A 111 -0.36 9.69 -2.05
C GLN A 111 -0.89 8.75 -0.95
N SER A 112 -2.17 8.86 -0.57
CA SER A 112 -2.78 7.94 0.40
C SER A 112 -2.80 6.48 -0.08
N LEU A 113 -3.07 6.26 -1.37
CA LEU A 113 -3.04 4.94 -1.99
C LEU A 113 -1.61 4.39 -2.06
N LYS A 114 -0.62 5.23 -2.37
CA LYS A 114 0.80 4.83 -2.33
C LYS A 114 1.23 4.39 -0.93
N LYS A 115 0.75 5.07 0.12
CA LYS A 115 0.99 4.65 1.51
C LYS A 115 0.35 3.32 1.86
N LEU A 116 -0.83 3.02 1.31
CA LEU A 116 -1.43 1.70 1.43
C LEU A 116 -0.58 0.62 0.75
N ASN A 117 -0.02 0.88 -0.44
CA ASN A 117 0.91 -0.06 -1.06
C ASN A 117 2.19 -0.28 -0.24
N GLU A 118 2.76 0.78 0.33
CA GLU A 118 3.89 0.65 1.27
C GLU A 118 3.51 -0.25 2.45
N GLN A 119 2.32 -0.05 3.03
CA GLN A 119 1.81 -0.87 4.12
C GLN A 119 1.65 -2.35 3.71
N ILE A 120 1.05 -2.63 2.55
CA ILE A 120 0.90 -3.98 2.01
C ILE A 120 2.27 -4.65 1.85
N ALA A 121 3.25 -3.92 1.32
CA ALA A 121 4.59 -4.45 1.16
C ALA A 121 5.20 -4.87 2.51
N GLU A 122 5.10 -4.03 3.54
CA GLU A 122 5.57 -4.37 4.90
C GLU A 122 4.86 -5.61 5.48
N THR A 123 3.56 -5.77 5.22
CA THR A 123 2.84 -6.96 5.67
C THR A 123 3.30 -8.25 4.98
N ILE A 124 3.73 -8.18 3.70
CA ILE A 124 4.37 -9.30 3.00
C ILE A 124 5.73 -9.64 3.63
N ILE A 125 6.49 -8.63 4.10
CA ILE A 125 7.73 -8.87 4.85
C ILE A 125 7.43 -9.70 6.10
N VAL A 126 6.39 -9.34 6.86
CA VAL A 126 5.97 -10.09 8.04
C VAL A 126 5.59 -11.53 7.68
N ALA A 127 4.80 -11.73 6.62
CA ALA A 127 4.44 -13.07 6.15
C ALA A 127 5.68 -13.93 5.83
N ASN A 128 6.65 -13.38 5.10
CA ASN A 128 7.90 -14.07 4.80
C ASN A 128 8.73 -14.40 6.06
N MET A 129 8.75 -13.49 7.03
CA MET A 129 9.41 -13.72 8.33
C MET A 129 8.75 -14.83 9.13
N LEU A 130 7.41 -14.90 9.13
CA LEU A 130 6.65 -15.98 9.76
C LEU A 130 6.90 -17.32 9.07
N TYR A 131 6.96 -17.34 7.72
CA TYR A 131 7.29 -18.53 6.95
C TYR A 131 8.68 -19.09 7.27
N THR A 132 9.67 -18.22 7.47
CA THR A 132 11.06 -18.59 7.72
C THR A 132 11.42 -18.77 9.21
N ASN A 133 10.45 -18.62 10.12
CA ASN A 133 10.64 -18.61 11.57
C ASN A 133 11.72 -17.61 12.04
N ALA A 134 11.67 -16.38 11.51
CA ALA A 134 12.56 -15.29 11.89
C ALA A 134 12.33 -14.81 13.34
N ASP A 135 13.26 -14.00 13.87
CA ASP A 135 13.21 -13.48 15.24
C ASP A 135 12.02 -12.52 15.46
N SER A 136 11.29 -12.69 16.57
CA SER A 136 10.08 -11.94 16.88
C SER A 136 10.34 -10.44 17.09
N GLY A 137 11.51 -10.06 17.61
CA GLY A 137 11.85 -8.66 17.86
C GLY A 137 12.03 -7.81 16.59
N ASP A 138 12.24 -8.44 15.43
CA ASP A 138 12.28 -7.75 14.14
C ASP A 138 10.86 -7.58 13.54
N ILE A 139 9.91 -8.45 13.89
CA ILE A 139 8.50 -8.32 13.49
C ILE A 139 7.86 -7.10 14.16
N ASP A 140 8.10 -6.88 15.46
CA ASP A 140 7.51 -5.75 16.21
C ASP A 140 7.85 -4.38 15.59
N LYS A 141 9.08 -4.20 15.09
CA LYS A 141 9.49 -2.96 14.40
C LYS A 141 8.74 -2.75 13.09
N ILE A 142 8.48 -3.82 12.36
CA ILE A 142 7.73 -3.75 11.11
C ILE A 142 6.26 -3.44 11.40
N LEU A 143 5.70 -3.99 12.48
CA LEU A 143 4.35 -3.66 12.93
C LEU A 143 4.20 -2.18 13.32
N GLU A 144 5.20 -1.59 13.99
CA GLU A 144 5.24 -0.16 14.27
C GLU A 144 5.22 0.67 12.98
N LYS A 145 6.05 0.30 12.00
CA LYS A 145 6.08 0.93 10.67
C LYS A 145 4.75 0.81 9.92
N ILE A 146 4.11 -0.36 9.96
CA ILE A 146 2.77 -0.59 9.38
C ILE A 146 1.75 0.38 9.98
N ASN A 147 1.76 0.57 11.30
CA ASN A 147 0.86 1.51 11.97
C ASN A 147 1.14 2.96 11.59
N GLN A 148 2.42 3.36 11.51
CA GLN A 148 2.80 4.68 11.03
C GLN A 148 2.29 4.94 9.60
N LEU A 149 2.44 3.97 8.69
CA LEU A 149 1.97 4.08 7.31
C LEU A 149 0.44 4.22 7.22
N LYS A 150 -0.31 3.52 8.08
CA LYS A 150 -1.77 3.68 8.20
C LYS A 150 -2.14 5.10 8.62
N GLU A 151 -1.46 5.66 9.62
CA GLU A 151 -1.69 7.03 10.08
C GLU A 151 -1.35 8.07 9.00
N GLU A 152 -0.22 7.90 8.31
CA GLU A 152 0.17 8.73 7.17
C GLU A 152 -0.87 8.68 6.04
N SER A 153 -1.34 7.48 5.67
CA SER A 153 -2.39 7.30 4.67
C SER A 153 -3.69 8.01 5.08
N LEU A 154 -4.13 7.84 6.33
CA LEU A 154 -5.32 8.50 6.85
C LEU A 154 -5.21 10.03 6.84
N ASN A 155 -4.06 10.57 7.21
CA ASN A 155 -3.82 12.01 7.18
C ASN A 155 -3.85 12.56 5.75
N LEU A 156 -3.38 11.79 4.77
CA LEU A 156 -3.47 12.14 3.35
C LEU A 156 -4.91 12.10 2.82
N VAL A 157 -5.75 11.16 3.28
CA VAL A 157 -7.19 11.16 2.97
C VAL A 157 -7.85 12.43 3.50
N LYS A 158 -7.62 12.78 4.78
CA LYS A 158 -8.14 14.02 5.39
C LYS A 158 -7.65 15.26 4.66
N LYS A 159 -6.38 15.27 4.24
CA LYS A 159 -5.81 16.35 3.45
C LYS A 159 -6.50 16.47 2.09
N SER A 160 -6.73 15.35 1.40
CA SER A 160 -7.50 15.31 0.15
C SER A 160 -8.90 15.92 0.34
N ASP A 161 -9.60 15.59 1.43
CA ASP A 161 -10.90 16.19 1.75
C ASP A 161 -10.83 17.70 1.97
N SER A 162 -9.82 18.18 2.70
CA SER A 162 -9.66 19.62 2.96
C SER A 162 -9.26 20.46 1.74
N LEU A 163 -8.83 19.81 0.66
CA LEU A 163 -8.36 20.43 -0.58
C LEU A 163 -9.39 20.34 -1.71
N ARG A 164 -10.60 19.83 -1.43
CA ARG A 164 -11.70 19.91 -2.38
C ARG A 164 -12.06 21.40 -2.62
N PRO A 165 -12.36 21.82 -3.87
CA PRO A 165 -12.90 23.16 -4.16
C PRO A 165 -14.18 23.48 -3.39
#